data_AF-A0A3N5RQP0-F1
#
_entry.id   AF-A0A3N5RQP0-F1
#
_cell.length_a   1.000
_cell.length_b   1.000
_cell.length_c   1.000
_cell.angle_alpha   90.00
_cell.angle_beta   90.00
_cell.angle_gamma   90.00
#
_symmetry.space_group_name_H-M   'P 1'
#
loop_
_entity.id
_entity.type
_entity.pdbx_description
1 polymer ?
#
loop_
_entity_poly.entity_id
_entity_poly.type
_entity_poly.pdbx_seq_one_letter_code
_entity_poly.pdbx_strand_id
1 'polypeptide(L)'
;MTLSESFALVSFTLFSFADLRYRLVPGIELFFLGTILLTLPATPIQTGVVLFACLWGLFRNISGWFALPILFYPPAWPVLLTGYGYRKGMIGRADLLAISGLVCLLPLPAVLLALTGLEIWRRVWIRRQTGSIPALPGLLLGLLVFLLLRLLFQMA
;
A
#
# COMPACT_ATOMS: atom_id res chain seq x y z
N MET A 1 0.47 -15.16 13.36
CA MET A 1 0.91 -13.95 12.63
C MET A 1 2.33 -14.15 12.13
N THR A 2 2.59 -13.75 10.90
CA THR A 2 3.92 -13.74 10.28
C THR A 2 4.66 -12.44 10.61
N LEU A 3 5.99 -12.43 10.48
CA LEU A 3 6.81 -11.23 10.71
C LEU A 3 6.39 -10.07 9.78
N SER A 4 6.07 -10.35 8.51
CA SER A 4 5.61 -9.35 7.54
C SER A 4 4.28 -8.69 7.96
N GLU A 5 3.35 -9.46 8.51
CA GLU A 5 2.07 -8.93 9.01
C GLU A 5 2.25 -8.08 10.25
N SER A 6 3.08 -8.52 11.21
CA SER A 6 3.40 -7.73 12.39
C SER A 6 4.11 -6.43 12.03
N PHE A 7 5.06 -6.48 11.09
CA PHE A 7 5.77 -5.30 10.59
C PHE A 7 4.81 -4.32 9.90
N ALA A 8 3.92 -4.82 9.03
CA ALA A 8 2.90 -3.99 8.37
C ALA A 8 1.97 -3.35 9.41
N LEU A 9 1.45 -4.13 10.36
CA LEU A 9 0.49 -3.64 11.36
C LEU A 9 1.10 -2.57 12.28
N VAL A 10 2.31 -2.80 12.79
CA VAL A 10 3.00 -1.82 13.63
C VAL A 10 3.34 -0.54 12.85
N SER A 11 3.81 -0.68 11.61
CA SER A 11 4.13 0.50 10.78
C SER A 11 2.87 1.31 10.45
N PHE A 12 1.80 0.65 10.00
CA PHE A 12 0.55 1.32 9.63
C PHE A 12 -0.18 1.92 10.83
N THR A 13 -0.08 1.35 12.04
CA THR A 13 -0.64 1.98 13.25
C THR A 13 0.07 3.29 13.55
N LEU A 14 1.40 3.28 13.61
CA LEU A 14 2.21 4.49 13.81
C LEU A 14 1.94 5.55 12.74
N PHE A 15 1.92 5.14 11.47
CA PHE A 15 1.68 6.07 10.38
C PHE A 15 0.25 6.57 10.33
N SER A 16 -0.75 5.79 10.74
CA SER A 16 -2.14 6.27 10.82
C SER A 16 -2.28 7.40 11.85
N PHE A 17 -1.60 7.29 13.00
CA PHE A 17 -1.56 8.38 13.98
C PHE A 17 -0.85 9.62 13.43
N ALA A 18 0.27 9.43 12.73
CA ALA A 18 1.00 10.54 12.10
C ALA A 18 0.17 11.22 11.00
N ASP A 19 -0.50 10.45 10.15
CA ASP A 19 -1.32 10.92 9.03
C ASP A 19 -2.54 11.71 9.53
N LEU A 20 -3.23 11.22 10.57
CA LEU A 20 -4.35 11.94 11.19
C LEU A 20 -3.93 13.27 11.83
N ARG A 21 -2.74 13.33 12.44
CA ARG A 21 -2.28 14.51 13.19
C ARG A 21 -1.59 15.54 12.30
N TYR A 22 -0.75 15.10 11.37
CA TYR A 22 0.16 15.96 10.61
C TYR A 22 -0.12 15.97 9.11
N ARG A 23 -1.04 15.12 8.60
CA ARG A 23 -1.32 14.94 7.15
C ARG A 23 -0.08 14.64 6.31
N LEU A 24 0.97 14.18 6.99
CA LEU A 24 2.29 13.86 6.46
C LEU A 24 2.79 12.65 7.22
N VAL A 25 3.46 11.77 6.49
CA VAL A 25 3.94 10.50 7.02
C VAL A 25 5.47 10.52 6.94
N PRO A 26 6.15 11.15 7.92
CA PRO A 26 7.60 11.13 7.97
C PRO A 26 8.04 9.68 8.19
N GLY A 27 8.82 9.13 7.26
CA GLY A 27 9.35 7.77 7.34
C GLY A 27 8.69 6.74 6.42
N ILE A 28 7.75 7.12 5.55
CA ILE A 28 7.18 6.18 4.57
C ILE A 28 8.23 5.61 3.60
N GLU A 29 9.28 6.37 3.30
CA GLU A 29 10.43 5.92 2.51
C GLU A 29 11.25 4.85 3.26
N LEU A 30 11.46 5.03 4.57
CA LEU A 30 12.13 4.04 5.43
C LEU A 30 11.30 2.77 5.56
N PHE A 31 9.98 2.90 5.67
CA PHE A 31 9.07 1.75 5.62
C PHE A 31 9.22 1.00 4.31
N PHE A 32 9.16 1.69 3.16
CA PHE A 32 9.31 1.06 1.86
C PHE A 32 10.66 0.34 1.73
N LEU A 33 11.76 0.98 2.12
CA LEU A 33 13.08 0.34 2.17
C LEU A 33 13.09 -0.89 3.09
N GLY A 34 12.48 -0.80 4.27
CA GLY A 34 12.32 -1.92 5.19
C GLY A 34 11.53 -3.08 4.56
N THR A 35 10.45 -2.80 3.83
CA THR A 35 9.68 -3.83 3.12
C THR A 35 10.50 -4.54 2.06
N ILE A 36 11.34 -3.81 1.32
CA ILE A 36 12.23 -4.38 0.30
C ILE A 36 13.25 -5.29 0.98
N LEU A 37 13.97 -4.80 1.98
CA LEU A 37 15.00 -5.57 2.67
C LEU A 37 14.43 -6.85 3.30
N LEU A 38 13.20 -6.79 3.81
CA LEU A 38 12.54 -7.94 4.41
C LEU A 38 12.09 -8.99 3.37
N THR A 39 11.60 -8.54 2.22
CA THR A 39 10.93 -9.40 1.23
C THR A 39 11.86 -9.88 0.12
N LEU A 40 12.92 -9.12 -0.18
CA LEU A 40 13.90 -9.48 -1.20
C LEU A 40 14.52 -10.87 -1.04
N PRO A 41 14.90 -11.36 0.17
CA PRO A 41 15.39 -12.73 0.31
C PRO A 41 14.29 -13.80 0.18
N ALA A 42 13.04 -13.46 0.48
CA ALA A 42 11.93 -14.42 0.51
C ALA A 42 11.22 -14.55 -0.85
N THR A 43 10.95 -13.42 -1.51
CA THR A 43 10.19 -13.33 -2.77
C THR A 43 10.83 -12.33 -3.74
N PRO A 44 12.08 -12.55 -4.18
CA PRO A 44 12.87 -11.58 -4.94
C PRO A 44 12.20 -11.12 -6.24
N ILE A 45 11.51 -12.03 -6.93
CA ILE A 45 10.84 -11.73 -8.20
C ILE A 45 9.67 -10.76 -7.96
N GLN A 46 8.83 -11.03 -6.95
CA GLN A 46 7.71 -10.14 -6.61
C GLN A 46 8.21 -8.76 -6.20
N THR A 47 9.19 -8.71 -5.29
CA THR A 47 9.79 -7.45 -4.85
C THR A 47 10.40 -6.69 -6.03
N GLY A 48 11.11 -7.37 -6.93
CA GLY A 48 11.66 -6.78 -8.14
C GLY A 48 10.60 -6.19 -9.06
N VAL A 49 9.52 -6.93 -9.36
CA VAL A 49 8.42 -6.45 -10.21
C VAL A 49 7.72 -5.25 -9.56
N VAL A 50 7.49 -5.27 -8.25
CA VAL A 50 6.91 -4.16 -7.49
C VAL A 50 7.81 -2.93 -7.51
N LEU A 51 9.13 -3.12 -7.38
CA LEU A 51 10.10 -2.04 -7.50
C LEU A 51 10.05 -1.40 -8.89
N PHE A 52 10.02 -2.21 -9.96
CA PHE A 52 9.87 -1.69 -11.32
C PHE A 52 8.54 -0.93 -11.51
N ALA A 53 7.44 -1.45 -10.98
CA ALA A 53 6.13 -0.78 -11.02
C ALA A 53 6.14 0.56 -10.27
N CYS A 54 6.78 0.59 -9.09
CA CYS A 54 6.93 1.80 -8.27
C CYS A 54 7.83 2.84 -8.95
N LEU A 55 8.97 2.43 -9.51
CA LEU A 55 9.87 3.28 -10.28
C LEU A 55 9.15 3.87 -11.50
N TRP A 56 8.40 3.05 -12.22
CA TRP A 56 7.54 3.53 -13.30
C TRP A 56 6.55 4.58 -12.80
N GLY A 57 5.89 4.37 -11.66
CA GLY A 57 5.00 5.36 -11.05
C GLY A 57 5.69 6.69 -10.72
N LEU A 58 6.88 6.64 -10.09
CA LEU A 58 7.64 7.81 -9.67
C LEU A 58 8.15 8.66 -10.85
N PHE A 59 8.71 8.02 -11.87
CA PHE A 59 9.29 8.71 -13.01
C PHE A 59 8.24 9.00 -14.08
N ARG A 60 7.64 10.20 -14.02
CA ARG A 60 6.59 10.66 -14.96
C ARG A 60 6.99 10.60 -16.44
N ASN A 61 8.29 10.67 -16.74
CA ASN A 61 8.81 10.67 -18.11
C ASN A 61 8.92 9.26 -18.74
N ILE A 62 8.78 8.19 -17.94
CA ILE A 62 8.86 6.83 -18.47
C ILE A 62 7.58 6.50 -19.23
N SER A 63 7.73 5.93 -20.42
CA SER A 63 6.62 5.52 -21.29
C SER A 63 5.69 4.51 -20.62
N GLY A 64 4.39 4.58 -20.94
CA GLY A 64 3.39 3.61 -20.49
C GLY A 64 3.65 2.19 -21.01
N TRP A 65 4.41 2.04 -22.10
CA TRP A 65 4.79 0.75 -22.66
C TRP A 65 5.54 -0.15 -21.66
N PHE A 66 6.28 0.43 -20.71
CA PHE A 66 6.96 -0.34 -19.66
C PHE A 66 6.00 -0.92 -18.62
N ALA A 67 4.79 -0.36 -18.46
CA ALA A 67 3.78 -0.94 -17.58
C ALA A 67 3.07 -2.15 -18.20
N LEU A 68 3.11 -2.29 -19.53
CA LEU A 68 2.36 -3.31 -20.26
C LEU A 68 2.79 -4.74 -19.87
N PRO A 69 4.09 -5.08 -19.81
CA PRO A 69 4.51 -6.38 -19.30
C PRO A 69 4.14 -6.61 -17.84
N ILE A 70 4.20 -5.55 -17.01
CA ILE A 70 3.91 -5.61 -15.57
C ILE A 70 2.43 -5.89 -15.30
N LEU A 71 1.53 -5.49 -16.21
CA LEU A 71 0.09 -5.80 -16.12
C LEU A 71 -0.21 -7.29 -16.15
N PHE A 72 0.68 -8.13 -16.67
CA PHE A 72 0.50 -9.59 -16.60
C PHE A 72 0.87 -10.19 -15.25
N TYR A 73 1.30 -9.37 -14.29
CA TYR A 73 1.62 -9.80 -12.92
C TYR A 73 0.60 -9.22 -11.92
N PRO A 74 -0.43 -10.00 -11.51
CA PRO A 74 -1.54 -9.52 -10.68
C PRO A 74 -1.15 -8.81 -9.38
N PRO A 75 -0.11 -9.26 -8.63
CA PRO A 75 0.33 -8.55 -7.43
C PRO A 75 0.74 -7.11 -7.70
N ALA A 76 1.22 -6.77 -8.89
CA ALA A 76 1.66 -5.42 -9.22
C ALA A 76 0.52 -4.46 -9.58
N TRP A 77 -0.71 -4.95 -9.80
CA TRP A 77 -1.83 -4.10 -10.22
C TRP A 77 -2.12 -2.93 -9.26
N PRO A 78 -2.17 -3.12 -7.93
CA PRO A 78 -2.36 -2.01 -6.99
C PRO A 78 -1.28 -0.92 -7.13
N VAL A 79 -0.04 -1.33 -7.38
CA VAL A 79 1.10 -0.42 -7.56
C VAL A 79 1.02 0.33 -8.88
N LEU A 80 0.61 -0.35 -9.96
CA LEU A 80 0.42 0.30 -11.26
C LEU A 80 -0.74 1.30 -11.24
N LEU A 81 -1.87 0.94 -10.62
CA LEU A 81 -3.01 1.84 -10.48
C LEU A 81 -2.66 3.08 -9.65
N THR A 82 -1.96 2.90 -8.54
CA THR A 82 -1.53 4.00 -7.68
C THR A 82 -0.43 4.83 -8.33
N GLY A 83 0.47 4.20 -9.09
CA GLY A 83 1.46 4.86 -9.93
C GLY A 83 0.84 5.75 -11.00
N TYR A 84 -0.19 5.26 -11.68
CA TYR A 84 -0.96 6.06 -12.62
C TYR A 84 -1.65 7.24 -11.92
N GLY A 85 -2.29 7.00 -10.77
CA GLY A 85 -2.91 8.06 -9.97
C GLY A 85 -1.92 9.13 -9.51
N TYR A 86 -0.71 8.74 -9.09
CA TYR A 86 0.36 9.67 -8.74
C TYR A 86 0.85 10.50 -9.93
N ARG A 87 1.00 9.88 -11.11
CA ARG A 87 1.35 10.57 -12.35
C ARG A 87 0.31 11.61 -12.77
N LYS A 88 -0.97 11.33 -12.51
CA LYS A 88 -2.10 12.24 -12.77
C LYS A 88 -2.34 13.26 -11.63
N GLY A 89 -1.53 13.23 -10.57
CA GLY A 89 -1.67 14.14 -9.43
C GLY A 89 -2.91 13.88 -8.56
N MET A 90 -3.52 12.69 -8.68
CA MET A 90 -4.70 12.31 -7.90
C MET A 90 -4.34 11.75 -6.52
N ILE A 91 -3.14 11.20 -6.39
CA ILE A 91 -2.66 10.45 -5.23
C ILE A 91 -1.30 11.01 -4.79
N GLY A 92 -1.01 10.98 -3.49
CA GLY A 92 0.27 11.44 -2.95
C GLY A 92 1.41 10.46 -3.19
N ARG A 93 2.66 10.94 -3.11
CA ARG A 93 3.86 10.08 -3.17
C ARG A 93 3.89 9.07 -2.02
N ALA A 94 3.41 9.47 -0.84
CA ALA A 94 3.35 8.60 0.33
C ALA A 94 2.44 7.39 0.11
N ASP A 95 1.28 7.59 -0.52
CA ASP A 95 0.32 6.51 -0.78
C ASP A 95 0.88 5.47 -1.77
N LEU A 96 1.59 5.93 -2.81
CA LEU A 96 2.32 5.05 -3.73
C LEU A 96 3.30 4.14 -2.98
N LEU A 97 4.13 4.74 -2.12
CA LEU A 97 5.14 4.00 -1.36
C LEU A 97 4.50 3.06 -0.33
N ALA A 98 3.41 3.50 0.32
CA ALA A 98 2.64 2.69 1.26
C ALA A 98 2.08 1.43 0.58
N ILE A 99 1.43 1.60 -0.57
CA ILE A 99 0.80 0.50 -1.31
C ILE A 99 1.85 -0.41 -1.92
N SER A 100 2.96 0.15 -2.44
CA SER A 100 4.10 -0.65 -2.91
C SER A 100 4.68 -1.51 -1.80
N GLY A 101 4.88 -0.94 -0.59
CA GLY A 101 5.35 -1.71 0.56
C GLY A 101 4.36 -2.78 1.03
N LEU A 102 3.05 -2.49 1.04
CA LEU A 102 2.01 -3.47 1.36
C LEU A 102 2.02 -4.65 0.39
N VAL A 103 2.14 -4.38 -0.92
CA VAL A 103 2.19 -5.41 -1.95
C VAL A 103 3.44 -6.28 -1.82
N CYS A 104 4.57 -5.73 -1.37
CA CYS A 104 5.74 -6.54 -1.06
C CYS A 104 5.48 -7.49 0.13
N LEU A 105 4.83 -6.99 1.18
CA LEU A 105 4.69 -7.71 2.45
C LEU A 105 3.54 -8.72 2.48
N LEU A 106 2.45 -8.43 1.78
CA LEU A 106 1.17 -9.10 1.96
C LEU A 106 0.65 -9.71 0.65
N PRO A 107 -0.13 -10.80 0.74
CA PRO A 107 -0.74 -11.38 -0.45
C PRO A 107 -1.82 -10.47 -1.02
N LEU A 108 -2.11 -10.62 -2.32
CA LEU A 108 -3.06 -9.77 -3.05
C LEU A 108 -4.43 -9.59 -2.34
N PRO A 109 -5.07 -10.62 -1.76
CA PRO A 109 -6.35 -10.45 -1.06
C PRO A 109 -6.29 -9.46 0.10
N ALA A 110 -5.17 -9.45 0.85
CA ALA A 110 -4.96 -8.53 1.95
C ALA A 110 -4.82 -7.09 1.45
N VAL A 111 -4.10 -6.90 0.34
CA VAL A 111 -3.94 -5.58 -0.29
C VAL A 111 -5.27 -5.07 -0.84
N LEU A 112 -6.05 -5.93 -1.50
CA LEU A 112 -7.38 -5.57 -1.98
C LEU A 112 -8.30 -5.18 -0.82
N LEU A 113 -8.30 -5.93 0.27
CA LEU A 113 -9.05 -5.56 1.48
C LEU A 113 -8.58 -4.23 2.05
N ALA A 114 -7.28 -3.96 2.13
CA ALA A 114 -6.74 -2.66 2.53
C ALA A 114 -7.29 -1.51 1.64
N LEU A 115 -7.30 -1.69 0.32
CA LEU A 115 -7.86 -0.72 -0.62
C LEU A 115 -9.37 -0.53 -0.42
N THR A 116 -10.14 -1.59 -0.16
CA THR A 116 -11.56 -1.46 0.17
C THR A 116 -11.78 -0.73 1.50
N GLY A 117 -10.91 -0.95 2.50
CA GLY A 117 -10.91 -0.21 3.76
C GLY A 117 -10.66 1.28 3.55
N LEU A 118 -9.74 1.62 2.63
CA LEU A 118 -9.49 3.01 2.22
C LEU A 118 -10.72 3.65 1.55
N GLU A 119 -11.44 2.92 0.71
CA GLU A 119 -12.65 3.43 0.08
C GLU A 119 -13.79 3.66 1.09
N ILE A 120 -13.96 2.76 2.07
CA ILE A 120 -14.92 2.93 3.17
C ILE A 120 -14.53 4.16 4.01
N TRP A 121 -13.25 4.26 4.38
CA TRP A 121 -12.73 5.39 5.14
C TRP A 121 -12.93 6.71 4.40
N ARG A 122 -12.64 6.75 3.10
CA ARG A 122 -12.87 7.92 2.24
C ARG A 122 -14.32 8.39 2.32
N ARG A 123 -15.29 7.47 2.20
CA ARG A 123 -16.73 7.80 2.29
C ARG A 123 -17.12 8.36 3.66
N VAL A 124 -16.55 7.81 4.74
CA VAL A 124 -16.79 8.29 6.10
C VAL A 124 -16.13 9.67 6.32
N TRP A 125 -14.93 9.87 5.80
CA TRP A 125 -14.17 11.10 5.97
C TRP A 125 -14.79 12.28 5.21
N ILE A 126 -15.20 12.07 3.96
CA ILE A 126 -15.88 13.10 3.13
C ILE A 126 -17.14 13.62 3.83
N ARG A 127 -17.85 12.78 4.59
CA ARG A 127 -19.04 13.20 5.37
C ARG A 127 -18.69 14.10 6.56
N ARG A 128 -17.45 14.08 7.05
CA ARG A 128 -17.03 14.77 8.27
C ARG A 128 -16.20 16.02 8.00
N GLN A 129 -15.35 16.01 6.97
CA GLN A 129 -14.45 17.14 6.69
C GLN A 129 -14.23 17.35 5.18
N THR A 130 -14.00 18.61 4.82
CA THR A 130 -13.51 19.03 3.49
C THR A 130 -11.98 19.15 3.53
N GLY A 131 -11.27 18.37 2.73
CA GLY A 131 -9.81 18.42 2.66
C GLY A 131 -9.15 17.15 2.13
N SER A 132 -7.81 17.14 2.16
CA SER A 132 -7.00 15.96 1.84
C SER A 132 -7.37 14.78 2.75
N ILE A 133 -7.67 13.64 2.14
CA ILE A 133 -8.08 12.43 2.86
C ILE A 133 -6.83 11.74 3.42
N PRO A 134 -6.75 11.46 4.74
CA PRO A 134 -5.68 10.64 5.29
C PRO A 134 -5.91 9.19 4.83
N ALA A 135 -5.02 8.67 3.99
CA ALA A 135 -5.16 7.38 3.32
C ALA A 135 -4.79 6.21 4.25
N LEU A 136 -3.80 6.39 5.12
CA LEU A 136 -3.23 5.30 5.91
C LEU A 136 -4.19 4.69 6.95
N PRO A 137 -5.03 5.47 7.65
CA PRO A 137 -6.05 4.90 8.54
C PRO A 137 -7.02 3.98 7.79
N GLY A 138 -7.39 4.34 6.56
CA GLY A 138 -8.26 3.53 5.73
C GLY A 138 -7.61 2.21 5.29
N LEU A 139 -6.34 2.27 4.88
CA LEU A 139 -5.57 1.06 4.56
C LEU A 139 -5.43 0.14 5.77
N LEU A 140 -5.19 0.72 6.96
CA LEU A 140 -5.11 -0.02 8.22
C LEU A 140 -6.43 -0.71 8.57
N LEU A 141 -7.58 -0.05 8.37
CA LEU A 141 -8.89 -0.66 8.60
C LEU A 141 -9.07 -1.94 7.78
N GLY A 142 -8.75 -1.91 6.49
CA GLY A 142 -8.87 -3.09 5.64
C GLY A 142 -7.85 -4.19 6.01
N LEU A 143 -6.64 -3.81 6.42
CA LEU A 143 -5.62 -4.74 6.91
C LEU A 143 -6.08 -5.46 8.20
N LEU A 144 -6.69 -4.73 9.15
CA LEU A 144 -7.24 -5.32 10.38
C LEU A 144 -8.34 -6.33 10.07
N VAL A 145 -9.26 -5.99 9.15
CA VAL A 145 -10.32 -6.90 8.72
C VAL A 145 -9.74 -8.18 8.14
N PHE A 146 -8.72 -8.07 7.27
CA PHE A 146 -8.06 -9.25 6.72
C PHE A 146 -7.44 -10.13 7.81
N LEU A 147 -6.69 -9.55 8.75
CA LEU A 147 -6.05 -10.30 9.82
C LEU A 147 -7.07 -10.98 10.74
N LEU A 148 -8.17 -10.30 11.06
CA LEU A 148 -9.27 -10.87 11.85
C LEU A 148 -9.94 -12.04 11.12
N LEU A 149 -10.26 -11.89 9.83
CA LEU A 149 -10.84 -12.97 9.04
C LEU A 149 -9.88 -14.16 8.99
N ARG A 150 -8.59 -13.93 8.70
CA ARG A 150 -7.58 -14.99 8.69
C ARG A 150 -7.51 -15.72 10.04
N LEU A 151 -7.53 -14.97 11.15
CA LEU A 151 -7.51 -15.53 12.48
C LEU A 151 -8.74 -16.41 12.76
N LEU A 152 -9.93 -15.94 12.35
CA LEU A 152 -11.19 -16.70 12.50
C LEU A 152 -11.19 -17.97 11.66
N PHE A 153 -10.76 -17.90 10.39
CA PHE A 153 -10.66 -19.06 9.51
C PHE A 153 -9.55 -20.05 9.88
N GLN A 154 -8.53 -19.63 10.64
CA GLN A 154 -7.50 -20.53 11.17
C GLN A 154 -7.94 -21.24 12.46
N MET A 155 -8.91 -20.69 13.19
CA MET A 155 -9.45 -21.29 14.42
C MET A 155 -10.67 -22.21 14.18
N ALA A 156 -11.26 -22.16 12.98
CA ALA A 156 -12.35 -23.02 12.54
C ALA A 156 -11.82 -24.25 11.79
#